data_AF-A0A2N2CK91-F1
#
_entry.id   AF-A0A2N2CK91-F1
#
_cell.length_a   1.000
_cell.length_b   1.000
_cell.length_c   1.000
_cell.angle_alpha   90.00
_cell.angle_beta   90.00
_cell.angle_gamma   90.00
#
_symmetry.space_group_name_H-M   'P 1'
#
loop_
_entity.id
_entity.type
_entity.pdbx_description
1 polymer ?
#
loop_
_entity_poly.entity_id
_entity_poly.type
_entity_poly.pdbx_seq_one_letter_code
_entity_poly.pdbx_strand_id
1 'polypeptide(L)'
;QATAYSVFAGTLLLLFNLPLAAEQLVSASARQIFALLFMGVFPSAIAYLWWSQALSTAEKTSDVTNFMFVTPFLATLLGFLLIGEIPTLPTMVGGGIILAGLFMFQKVKSGNGTKKESA
;
A
#
# COMPACT_ATOMS: atom_id res chain seq x y z
N GLN A 1 -3.30 -5.10 17.93
CA GLN A 1 -2.20 -5.14 18.93
C GLN A 1 -0.86 -5.45 18.27
N ALA A 2 -0.72 -6.56 17.51
CA ALA A 2 0.53 -6.88 16.79
C ALA A 2 1.08 -5.71 15.94
N THR A 3 0.24 -5.04 15.13
CA THR A 3 0.64 -3.90 14.30
C THR A 3 1.26 -2.75 15.09
N ALA A 4 0.72 -2.44 16.28
CA ALA A 4 1.25 -1.35 17.12
C ALA A 4 2.63 -1.70 17.67
N TYR A 5 2.84 -2.94 18.13
CA TYR A 5 4.15 -3.42 18.55
C TYR A 5 5.16 -3.45 17.40
N SER A 6 4.75 -3.84 16.19
CA SER A 6 5.62 -3.82 15.01
C SER A 6 6.05 -2.41 14.62
N VAL A 7 5.14 -1.43 14.67
CA VAL A 7 5.47 -0.02 14.41
C VAL A 7 6.45 0.49 15.47
N PHE A 8 6.19 0.21 16.74
CA PHE A 8 7.04 0.68 17.84
C PHE A 8 8.45 0.05 17.78
N ALA A 9 8.54 -1.26 17.53
CA ALA A 9 9.81 -1.96 17.37
C ALA A 9 10.59 -1.47 16.13
N GLY A 10 9.90 -1.21 15.02
CA GLY A 10 10.48 -0.61 13.83
C GLY A 10 11.06 0.78 14.09
N THR A 11 10.32 1.64 14.81
CA THR A 11 10.81 2.95 15.24
C THR A 11 12.06 2.84 16.12
N LEU A 12 12.08 1.90 17.07
CA LEU A 12 13.24 1.63 17.92
C LEU A 12 14.48 1.22 17.11
N LEU A 13 14.31 0.37 16.11
CA LEU A 13 15.41 -0.02 15.20
C LEU A 13 15.93 1.17 14.39
N LEU A 14 15.05 2.08 13.97
CA LEU A 14 15.45 3.28 13.23
C LEU A 14 16.22 4.28 14.09
N LEU A 15 16.01 4.31 15.42
CA LEU A 15 16.77 5.17 16.33
C LEU A 15 18.28 4.89 16.31
N PHE A 16 18.71 3.66 16.00
CA PHE A 16 20.12 3.34 15.84
C PHE A 16 20.78 4.13 14.69
N ASN A 17 20.05 4.41 13.62
CA ASN A 17 20.52 5.18 12.47
C ASN A 17 20.18 6.68 12.56
N LEU A 18 19.64 7.13 13.70
CA LEU A 18 19.27 8.53 13.93
C LEU A 18 20.43 9.53 13.72
N PRO A 19 21.66 9.31 14.22
CA PRO A 19 22.74 10.27 14.02
C PRO A 19 23.10 10.42 12.54
N LEU A 20 23.13 9.31 11.79
CA LEU A 20 23.38 9.31 10.35
C LEU A 20 22.26 10.02 9.58
N ALA A 21 21.01 9.81 9.97
CA ALA A 21 19.85 10.48 9.38
C ALA A 21 19.85 11.99 9.66
N ALA A 22 20.31 12.42 10.84
CA ALA A 22 20.41 13.83 11.19
C ALA A 22 21.46 14.56 10.33
N GLU A 23 22.62 13.95 10.10
CA GLU A 23 23.64 14.51 9.21
C GLU A 23 23.14 14.63 7.76
N GLN A 24 22.42 13.61 7.27
CA GLN A 24 21.80 13.63 5.95
C GLN A 24 20.71 14.71 5.84
N LEU A 25 19.95 14.97 6.90
CA LEU A 25 18.92 16.02 6.90
C LEU A 25 19.53 17.43 6.88
N VAL A 26 20.64 17.65 7.59
CA VAL A 26 21.34 18.94 7.61
C VAL A 26 22.04 19.22 6.27
N SER A 27 22.56 18.19 5.62
CA SER A 27 23.19 18.29 4.30
C SER A 27 22.22 18.23 3.12
N ALA A 28 20.93 17.94 3.37
CA ALA A 28 19.91 17.82 2.34
C ALA A 28 19.57 19.17 1.68
N SER A 29 19.40 19.14 0.37
CA SER A 29 18.87 20.26 -0.39
C SER A 29 17.40 20.52 -0.06
N ALA A 30 16.94 21.77 -0.24
CA ALA A 30 15.53 22.14 -0.04
C ALA A 30 14.55 21.29 -0.85
N ARG A 31 14.97 20.81 -2.03
CA ARG A 31 14.17 19.92 -2.88
C ARG A 31 13.94 18.56 -2.23
N GLN A 32 14.95 18.00 -1.58
CA GLN A 32 14.85 16.71 -0.89
C GLN A 32 13.97 16.81 0.36
N ILE A 33 14.10 17.90 1.12
CA ILE A 33 13.23 18.16 2.28
C ILE A 33 11.76 18.32 1.83
N PHE A 34 11.51 19.05 0.74
CA PHE A 34 10.16 19.21 0.23
C PHE A 34 9.57 17.88 -0.26
N ALA A 35 10.36 17.05 -0.97
CA ALA A 35 9.93 15.72 -1.39
C ALA A 35 9.62 14.81 -0.19
N LEU A 36 10.45 14.86 0.86
CA LEU A 36 10.24 14.11 2.11
C LEU A 36 8.93 14.52 2.80
N LEU A 37 8.69 15.83 2.94
CA LEU A 37 7.45 16.35 3.53
C LEU A 37 6.22 15.99 2.68
N PHE A 38 6.31 16.12 1.37
CA PHE A 38 5.22 15.78 0.45
C PHE A 38 4.86 14.29 0.57
N MET A 39 5.84 13.38 0.54
CA MET A 39 5.63 11.94 0.69
C MET A 39 5.19 11.54 2.11
N GLY A 40 5.64 12.25 3.14
CA GLY A 40 5.20 11.98 4.51
C GLY A 40 3.75 12.41 4.76
N VAL A 41 3.38 13.61 4.35
CA VAL A 41 2.06 14.18 4.67
C VAL A 41 0.99 13.64 3.72
N PHE A 42 1.25 13.64 2.42
CA PHE A 42 0.21 13.44 1.43
C PHE A 42 -0.18 11.96 1.26
N PRO A 43 0.69 11.05 0.80
CA PRO A 43 0.31 9.64 0.65
C PRO A 43 0.32 8.86 1.98
N SER A 44 0.88 9.38 3.07
CA SER A 44 0.80 8.70 4.38
C SER A 44 -0.32 9.29 5.24
N ALA A 45 -0.15 10.48 5.80
CA ALA A 45 -1.10 11.01 6.80
C ALA A 45 -2.51 11.22 6.22
N ILE A 46 -2.64 11.91 5.07
CA ILE A 46 -3.95 12.15 4.44
C ILE A 46 -4.59 10.85 3.97
N ALA A 47 -3.83 9.95 3.36
CA ALA A 47 -4.36 8.65 2.93
C ALA A 47 -4.87 7.81 4.13
N TYR A 48 -4.14 7.79 5.26
CA TYR A 48 -4.59 7.10 6.47
C TYR A 48 -5.85 7.73 7.07
N LEU A 49 -5.97 9.06 7.05
CA LEU A 49 -7.18 9.74 7.51
C LEU A 49 -8.38 9.39 6.63
N TRP A 50 -8.23 9.43 5.30
CA TRP A 50 -9.29 9.00 4.38
C TRP A 50 -9.63 7.52 4.55
N TRP A 51 -8.64 6.66 4.77
CA TRP A 51 -8.87 5.24 5.03
C TRP A 51 -9.64 5.02 6.34
N SER A 52 -9.25 5.72 7.41
CA SER A 52 -9.95 5.69 8.70
C SER A 52 -11.40 6.17 8.57
N GLN A 53 -11.62 7.22 7.79
CA GLN A 53 -12.96 7.75 7.53
C GLN A 53 -13.82 6.80 6.68
N ALA A 54 -13.23 6.15 5.67
CA ALA A 54 -13.90 5.14 4.87
C ALA A 54 -14.28 3.92 5.71
N LEU A 55 -13.40 3.47 6.62
CA LEU A 55 -13.69 2.41 7.58
C LEU A 55 -14.84 2.79 8.54
N SER A 56 -14.89 4.05 8.96
CA SER A 56 -15.95 4.59 9.82
C SER A 56 -17.32 4.68 9.13
N THR A 57 -17.36 4.77 7.80
CA THR A 57 -18.60 4.95 7.02
C THR A 57 -19.12 3.62 6.44
N ALA A 58 -18.31 2.56 6.47
CA ALA A 58 -18.68 1.27 5.90
C ALA A 58 -19.48 0.41 6.90
N GLU A 59 -20.78 0.25 6.67
CA GLU A 59 -21.68 -0.66 7.43
C GLU A 59 -21.35 -2.16 7.25
N LYS A 60 -20.54 -2.54 6.24
CA LYS A 60 -20.15 -3.94 5.97
C LYS A 60 -18.64 -4.09 5.75
N THR A 61 -17.98 -4.76 6.67
CA THR A 61 -16.52 -5.07 6.68
C THR A 61 -16.01 -5.79 5.40
N SER A 62 -16.91 -6.37 4.58
CA SER A 62 -16.54 -7.14 3.37
C SER A 62 -16.13 -6.31 2.15
N ASP A 63 -16.56 -5.04 2.05
CA ASP A 63 -16.22 -4.15 0.92
C ASP A 63 -14.80 -3.56 1.06
N VAL A 64 -14.37 -3.32 2.30
CA VAL A 64 -13.03 -2.82 2.64
C VAL A 64 -11.95 -3.81 2.20
N THR A 65 -12.19 -5.12 2.36
CA THR A 65 -11.25 -6.15 1.92
C THR A 65 -11.13 -6.21 0.39
N ASN A 66 -12.15 -5.80 -0.37
CA ASN A 66 -12.05 -5.71 -1.83
C ASN A 66 -11.05 -4.62 -2.27
N PHE A 67 -11.00 -3.49 -1.56
CA PHE A 67 -10.03 -2.43 -1.86
C PHE A 67 -8.57 -2.88 -1.67
N MET A 68 -8.29 -3.76 -0.71
CA MET A 68 -6.94 -4.31 -0.53
C MET A 68 -6.46 -5.15 -1.73
N PHE A 69 -7.38 -5.74 -2.49
CA PHE A 69 -7.08 -6.45 -3.74
C PHE A 69 -6.91 -5.50 -4.93
N VAL A 70 -7.54 -4.32 -4.89
CA VAL A 70 -7.35 -3.29 -5.91
C VAL A 70 -5.97 -2.63 -5.77
N THR A 71 -5.44 -2.51 -4.54
CA THR A 71 -4.11 -1.93 -4.27
C THR A 71 -2.97 -2.53 -5.11
N PRO A 72 -2.72 -3.86 -5.14
CA PRO A 72 -1.64 -4.43 -5.95
C PRO A 72 -1.87 -4.26 -7.46
N PHE A 73 -3.13 -4.28 -7.92
CA PHE A 73 -3.46 -4.02 -9.33
C PHE A 73 -3.12 -2.59 -9.72
N LEU A 74 -3.59 -1.62 -8.93
CA LEU A 74 -3.37 -0.21 -9.18
C LEU A 74 -1.89 0.16 -9.06
N ALA A 75 -1.17 -0.42 -8.10
CA ALA A 75 0.27 -0.26 -7.97
C ALA A 75 1.03 -0.74 -9.21
N THR A 76 0.65 -1.89 -9.77
CA THR A 76 1.25 -2.44 -11.00
C THR A 76 0.96 -1.53 -12.20
N LEU A 77 -0.29 -1.09 -12.34
CA LEU A 77 -0.74 -0.24 -13.44
C LEU A 77 -0.06 1.14 -13.40
N LEU A 78 0.00 1.77 -12.22
CA LEU A 78 0.68 3.04 -12.01
C LEU A 78 2.19 2.91 -12.17
N GLY A 79 2.80 1.80 -11.75
CA GLY A 79 4.22 1.52 -11.99
C GLY A 79 4.55 1.51 -13.49
N PHE A 80 3.72 0.84 -14.30
CA PHE A 80 3.88 0.81 -15.75
C PHE A 80 3.66 2.19 -16.40
N LEU A 81 2.60 2.92 -16.02
CA LEU A 81 2.21 4.19 -16.65
C LEU A 81 3.07 5.39 -16.23
N LEU A 82 3.38 5.52 -14.94
CA LEU A 82 4.05 6.71 -14.38
C LEU A 82 5.58 6.59 -14.37
N ILE A 83 6.11 5.40 -14.09
CA ILE A 83 7.57 5.20 -14.01
C ILE A 83 8.15 4.97 -15.41
N GLY A 84 7.34 4.49 -16.36
CA GLY A 84 7.78 4.28 -17.74
C GLY A 84 8.83 3.18 -17.89
N GLU A 85 9.01 2.34 -16.87
CA GLU A 85 9.89 1.18 -16.95
C GLU A 85 9.36 0.25 -18.04
N ILE A 86 10.14 0.06 -19.11
CA ILE A 86 9.86 -0.96 -20.13
C ILE A 86 10.01 -2.30 -19.40
N PRO A 87 8.91 -3.02 -19.12
CA PRO A 87 8.99 -4.19 -18.27
C PRO A 87 9.82 -5.25 -19.00
N THR A 88 10.93 -5.65 -18.38
CA THR A 88 11.73 -6.77 -18.87
C THR A 88 10.90 -8.05 -18.79
N LEU A 89 11.26 -9.07 -19.58
CA LEU A 89 10.59 -10.38 -19.61
C LEU A 89 10.28 -10.94 -18.20
N PRO A 90 11.19 -10.88 -17.20
CA PRO A 90 10.90 -11.31 -15.83
C PRO A 90 9.78 -10.50 -15.15
N THR A 91 9.77 -9.17 -15.32
CA THR A 91 8.73 -8.28 -14.78
C THR A 91 7.37 -8.57 -15.40
N MET A 92 7.32 -8.88 -16.70
CA MET A 92 6.08 -9.26 -17.40
C MET A 92 5.53 -10.59 -16.87
N VAL A 93 6.38 -11.60 -16.68
CA VAL A 93 5.98 -12.91 -16.17
C VAL A 93 5.52 -12.80 -14.72
N GLY A 94 6.28 -12.11 -13.87
CA GLY A 94 5.92 -11.86 -12.47
C GLY A 94 4.61 -11.08 -12.34
N GLY A 95 4.45 -10.01 -13.12
CA GLY A 95 3.20 -9.24 -13.18
C GLY A 95 2.01 -10.08 -13.65
N GLY A 96 2.20 -10.91 -14.69
CA GLY A 96 1.17 -11.82 -15.19
C GLY A 96 0.70 -12.84 -14.14
N ILE A 97 1.63 -13.43 -13.38
CA ILE A 97 1.30 -14.36 -12.28
C ILE A 97 0.49 -13.66 -11.18
N ILE A 98 0.90 -12.45 -10.79
CA ILE A 98 0.19 -11.65 -9.77
C ILE A 98 -1.23 -11.32 -10.22
N LEU A 99 -1.41 -10.87 -11.48
CA LEU A 99 -2.71 -10.55 -12.06
C LEU A 99 -3.62 -11.78 -12.16
N ALA A 100 -3.06 -12.94 -12.55
CA ALA A 100 -3.81 -14.20 -12.60
C ALA A 100 -4.27 -14.65 -11.21
N GLY A 101 -3.39 -14.57 -10.20
CA GLY A 101 -3.75 -14.85 -8.81
C GLY A 101 -4.84 -13.93 -8.28
N LEU A 102 -4.78 -12.64 -8.63
CA LEU A 102 -5.80 -11.66 -8.26
C LEU A 102 -7.16 -11.98 -8.87
N PHE A 103 -7.20 -12.28 -10.17
CA PHE A 103 -8.43 -12.63 -10.88
C PHE A 103 -9.08 -13.89 -10.32
N MET A 104 -8.28 -14.91 -10.00
CA MET A 104 -8.76 -16.13 -9.36
C MET A 104 -9.33 -15.85 -7.96
N PHE A 105 -8.63 -15.06 -7.15
CA PHE A 105 -9.08 -14.72 -5.80
C PHE A 105 -10.41 -13.94 -5.82
N GLN A 106 -10.56 -12.99 -6.75
CA GLN A 106 -11.81 -12.24 -6.92
C GLN A 106 -12.98 -13.14 -7.34
N LYS A 107 -12.77 -14.06 -8.30
CA LYS A 107 -13.81 -15.02 -8.71
C LYS A 107 -14.25 -15.94 -7.55
N VAL A 108 -13.31 -16.45 -6.77
CA VAL A 108 -13.61 -17.33 -5.62
C VAL A 108 -14.42 -16.58 -4.55
N LYS A 109 -14.09 -15.31 -4.28
CA LYS A 109 -14.85 -14.49 -3.34
C LYS A 109 -16.27 -14.19 -3.84
N SER A 110 -16.43 -13.90 -5.13
CA SER A 110 -17.75 -13.67 -5.75
C SER A 110 -18.65 -14.91 -5.75
N GLY A 111 -18.09 -16.12 -5.90
CA GLY A 111 -18.86 -17.37 -5.86
C GLY A 111 -19.33 -17.81 -4.46
N ASN A 112 -18.65 -17.39 -3.39
CA ASN A 112 -18.98 -17.76 -2.01
C ASN A 112 -19.97 -16.81 -1.32
N GLY A 113 -20.18 -15.60 -1.83
CA GLY A 113 -21.21 -14.67 -1.31
C GLY A 113 -22.63 -15.12 -1.62
N THR A 114 -22.85 -15.69 -2.81
CA THR A 114 -24.17 -16.10 -3.30
C THR A 114 -24.74 -17.35 -2.63
N LYS A 115 -23.89 -18.17 -1.99
CA LYS A 115 -24.31 -19.46 -1.38
C LYS A 115 -24.80 -19.33 0.06
N LYS A 116 -24.54 -18.20 0.73
CA LYS A 116 -24.87 -18.00 2.16
C LYS A 116 -26.24 -17.35 2.41
N GLU A 117 -26.92 -16.86 1.38
CA GLU A 117 -28.20 -16.16 1.48
C GLU A 117 -29.41 -17.05 1.12
N SER A 118 -29.18 -18.35 0.90
CA SER A 118 -30.22 -19.31 0.49
C SER A 118 -30.21 -20.61 1.31
N ALA A 119 -29.66 -20.57 2.53
CA ALA A 119 -29.68 -21.69 3.47
C ALA A 119 -30.38 -21.28 4.78
#